data_AF-A0A7S2RKU0-F1
#
_entry.id   AF-A0A7S2RKU0-F1
#
_cell.length_a   1.000
_cell.length_b   1.000
_cell.length_c   1.000
_cell.angle_alpha   90.00
_cell.angle_beta   90.00
_cell.angle_gamma   90.00
#
_symmetry.space_group_name_H-M   'P 1'
#
loop_
_entity.id
_entity.type
_entity.pdbx_description
1 polymer ?
#
loop_
_entity_poly.entity_id
_entity_poly.type
_entity_poly.pdbx_seq_one_letter_code
_entity_poly.pdbx_strand_id
1 'polypeptide(L)'
;MCGMGPGNGEMTAFRTPTNCVVVGITGGIASGKSTAASVIGVEYPGAVVLNADLLGHEAYAPGTECQKKLVEHFGERILNKDDSSIDRKVLGPIVFSDPKELEALNGIVWPAIRALVTEKIKAYSESWGASKTNNDPPHLIVLEAAVLLEANWDDMVDEVWLTTVGVATAKARLMARNHLSAEQAEARINSQMSNEERRKRMLVEIPNDGDEDSLRVVIKSKLEAFKVRYCKLSAFEMVDVVDKDDQVLYATKRAVVRAFNLTCRCSYIILVHAETKDIFVQKRSNLKDFAPGLLDPAPGGVLAAGENYLVNAQREMEEEMGLSSLALKHVSAMYHEDATSRVWGTIFYAVVDVSPCDLKLQPEEVDSVILMKPAEILSKPESDFIPDGIHAFRIFHEKCKEVLE
;
A
#
# COMPACT_ATOMS: atom_id res chain seq x y z
N MET A 1 19.37 -30.27 -20.77
CA MET A 1 19.95 -29.10 -21.48
C MET A 1 18.81 -28.18 -21.88
N CYS A 2 19.06 -26.88 -21.78
CA CYS A 2 18.13 -25.74 -21.82
C CYS A 2 17.33 -25.57 -20.51
N GLY A 3 17.62 -24.62 -19.62
CA GLY A 3 18.47 -23.43 -19.71
C GLY A 3 17.77 -22.31 -18.93
N MET A 4 18.18 -22.08 -17.69
CA MET A 4 17.83 -20.86 -16.95
C MET A 4 18.52 -19.67 -17.62
N GLY A 5 17.79 -18.58 -17.77
CA GLY A 5 18.33 -17.24 -18.05
C GLY A 5 17.53 -16.21 -17.25
N PRO A 6 18.18 -15.20 -16.64
CA PRO A 6 17.53 -14.20 -15.80
C PRO A 6 16.85 -13.15 -16.67
N GLY A 7 15.59 -12.81 -16.37
CA GLY A 7 14.80 -11.85 -17.13
C GLY A 7 14.11 -10.84 -16.23
N ASN A 8 14.62 -9.62 -16.25
CA ASN A 8 13.92 -8.34 -16.14
C ASN A 8 12.88 -8.14 -15.02
N GLY A 9 13.30 -7.49 -13.93
CA GLY A 9 12.61 -6.33 -13.35
C GLY A 9 11.09 -6.41 -13.08
N GLU A 10 10.55 -7.58 -12.77
CA GLU A 10 9.14 -7.73 -12.39
C GLU A 10 8.92 -7.13 -11.00
N MET A 11 8.17 -6.02 -10.94
CA MET A 11 7.53 -5.56 -9.71
C MET A 11 6.76 -6.72 -9.09
N THR A 12 7.21 -7.12 -7.90
CA THR A 12 6.81 -8.30 -7.17
C THR A 12 5.30 -8.36 -6.90
N ALA A 13 4.71 -9.52 -7.16
CA ALA A 13 3.30 -9.83 -6.93
C ALA A 13 2.86 -9.50 -5.49
N PHE A 14 1.85 -8.64 -5.35
CA PHE A 14 1.31 -8.23 -4.05
C PHE A 14 0.62 -9.39 -3.31
N ARG A 15 0.73 -9.41 -1.97
CA ARG A 15 0.08 -10.37 -1.06
C ARG A 15 -1.43 -10.50 -1.32
N THR A 16 -1.95 -11.73 -1.25
CA THR A 16 -3.39 -12.04 -1.33
C THR A 16 -4.17 -11.30 -0.23
N PRO A 17 -5.32 -10.67 -0.54
CA PRO A 17 -6.03 -9.82 0.40
C PRO A 17 -6.50 -10.56 1.65
N THR A 18 -6.43 -9.88 2.80
CA THR A 18 -7.02 -10.32 4.07
C THR A 18 -7.66 -9.14 4.79
N ASN A 19 -8.47 -9.40 5.83
CA ASN A 19 -9.16 -8.39 6.65
C ASN A 19 -8.23 -7.58 7.59
N CYS A 20 -6.93 -7.57 7.30
CA CYS A 20 -5.94 -6.84 8.07
C CYS A 20 -4.93 -6.16 7.15
N VAL A 21 -4.29 -5.13 7.67
CA VAL A 21 -3.15 -4.45 7.06
C VAL A 21 -1.88 -4.97 7.70
N VAL A 22 -0.90 -5.36 6.89
CA VAL A 22 0.43 -5.79 7.34
C VAL A 22 1.42 -4.66 7.03
N VAL A 23 2.00 -4.08 8.07
CA VAL A 23 3.08 -3.09 7.96
C VAL A 23 4.41 -3.79 8.23
N GLY A 24 5.31 -3.79 7.25
CA GLY A 24 6.67 -4.28 7.40
C GLY A 24 7.58 -3.21 7.97
N ILE A 25 8.15 -3.40 9.16
CA ILE A 25 9.14 -2.51 9.75
C ILE A 25 10.54 -3.02 9.48
N THR A 26 11.34 -2.16 8.84
CA THR A 26 12.74 -2.44 8.51
C THR A 26 13.62 -1.21 8.70
N GLY A 27 14.92 -1.34 8.44
CA GLY A 27 15.91 -0.29 8.66
C GLY A 27 17.29 -0.84 8.98
N GLY A 28 18.31 0.01 8.81
CA GLY A 28 19.71 -0.35 9.07
C GLY A 28 19.97 -0.78 10.51
N ILE A 29 21.14 -1.35 10.77
CA ILE A 29 21.54 -1.72 12.13
C ILE A 29 21.51 -0.50 13.06
N ALA A 30 21.07 -0.71 14.31
CA ALA A 30 20.93 0.35 15.33
C ALA A 30 19.96 1.53 15.00
N SER A 31 19.09 1.38 13.99
CA SER A 31 18.02 2.34 13.67
C SER A 31 16.82 2.33 14.62
N GLY A 32 16.70 1.32 15.51
CA GLY A 32 15.61 1.25 16.49
C GLY A 32 14.31 0.62 16.00
N LYS A 33 14.36 -0.22 14.95
CA LYS A 33 13.24 -1.06 14.46
C LYS A 33 12.40 -1.69 15.59
N SER A 34 13.06 -2.41 16.51
CA SER A 34 12.36 -3.14 17.59
C SER A 34 11.64 -2.19 18.55
N THR A 35 12.25 -1.04 18.85
CA THR A 35 11.60 0.01 19.64
C THR A 35 10.40 0.58 18.89
N ALA A 36 10.53 0.86 17.59
CA ALA A 36 9.42 1.37 16.80
C ALA A 36 8.25 0.38 16.71
N ALA A 37 8.53 -0.90 16.47
CA ALA A 37 7.53 -1.97 16.47
C ALA A 37 6.82 -2.09 17.83
N SER A 38 7.58 -2.06 18.92
CA SER A 38 7.04 -2.07 20.29
C SER A 38 6.14 -0.86 20.56
N VAL A 39 6.59 0.34 20.19
CA VAL A 39 5.81 1.57 20.39
C VAL A 39 4.52 1.52 19.57
N ILE A 40 4.55 1.03 18.33
CA ILE A 40 3.33 0.84 17.53
C ILE A 40 2.37 -0.14 18.21
N GLY A 41 2.87 -1.26 18.73
CA GLY A 41 2.06 -2.24 19.46
C GLY A 41 1.37 -1.65 20.70
N VAL A 42 1.99 -0.67 21.36
CA VAL A 42 1.42 0.05 22.51
C VAL A 42 0.44 1.14 22.08
N GLU A 43 0.77 1.89 21.03
CA GLU A 43 0.00 3.06 20.58
C GLU A 43 -1.21 2.71 19.70
N TYR A 44 -1.22 1.54 19.08
CA TYR A 44 -2.29 1.10 18.19
C TYR A 44 -3.08 -0.04 18.82
N PRO A 45 -4.30 0.21 19.32
CA PRO A 45 -5.11 -0.81 19.98
C PRO A 45 -5.32 -2.03 19.09
N GLY A 46 -4.97 -3.21 19.61
CA GLY A 46 -5.15 -4.47 18.89
C GLY A 46 -4.10 -4.76 17.81
N ALA A 47 -3.05 -3.94 17.66
CA ALA A 47 -1.95 -4.27 16.78
C ALA A 47 -1.20 -5.52 17.26
N VAL A 48 -0.86 -6.40 16.33
CA VAL A 48 -0.05 -7.59 16.58
C VAL A 48 1.34 -7.37 16.04
N VAL A 49 2.36 -7.52 16.89
CA VAL A 49 3.76 -7.40 16.47
C VAL A 49 4.34 -8.80 16.25
N LEU A 50 4.78 -9.06 15.02
CA LEU A 50 5.49 -10.26 14.61
C LEU A 50 6.96 -9.92 14.37
N ASN A 51 7.85 -10.51 15.16
CA ASN A 51 9.29 -10.35 14.95
C ASN A 51 9.84 -11.54 14.15
N ALA A 52 10.21 -11.29 12.90
CA ALA A 52 10.71 -12.32 11.99
C ALA A 52 12.04 -12.94 12.45
N ASP A 53 12.89 -12.16 13.14
CA ASP A 53 14.16 -12.66 13.66
C ASP A 53 13.93 -13.69 14.80
N LEU A 54 12.94 -13.45 15.66
CA LEU A 54 12.50 -14.42 16.68
C LEU A 54 11.85 -15.65 16.05
N LEU A 55 11.01 -15.46 15.04
CA LEU A 55 10.41 -16.57 14.28
C LEU A 55 11.47 -17.40 13.54
N GLY A 56 12.61 -16.80 13.18
CA GLY A 56 13.79 -17.52 12.71
C GLY A 56 14.19 -18.68 13.62
N HIS A 57 14.09 -18.49 14.94
CA HIS A 57 14.45 -19.53 15.90
C HIS A 57 13.46 -20.69 15.87
N GLU A 58 12.18 -20.40 15.69
CA GLU A 58 11.12 -21.39 15.52
C GLU A 58 11.29 -22.14 14.18
N ALA A 59 11.74 -21.45 13.13
CA ALA A 59 11.88 -21.99 11.79
C ALA A 59 12.80 -23.21 11.71
N TYR A 60 13.88 -23.23 12.50
CA TYR A 60 14.85 -24.34 12.57
C TYR A 60 14.84 -25.09 13.91
N ALA A 61 13.73 -25.07 14.64
CA ALA A 61 13.57 -25.84 15.87
C ALA A 61 13.79 -27.36 15.64
N PRO A 62 14.12 -28.13 16.70
CA PRO A 62 14.32 -29.58 16.58
C PRO A 62 13.17 -30.29 15.86
N GLY A 63 13.50 -31.10 14.85
CA GLY A 63 12.55 -31.89 14.06
C GLY A 63 11.92 -31.17 12.86
N THR A 64 12.16 -29.87 12.70
CA THR A 64 11.67 -29.10 11.53
C THR A 64 12.40 -29.50 10.25
N GLU A 65 11.75 -29.28 9.11
CA GLU A 65 12.36 -29.50 7.79
C GLU A 65 13.54 -28.57 7.52
N CYS A 66 13.47 -27.33 8.01
CA CYS A 66 14.57 -26.37 7.92
C CYS A 66 15.81 -26.89 8.65
N GLN A 67 15.63 -27.43 9.87
CA GLN A 67 16.74 -28.01 10.62
C GLN A 67 17.41 -29.15 9.86
N LYS A 68 16.64 -30.07 9.29
CA LYS A 68 17.20 -31.20 8.52
C LYS A 68 18.08 -30.72 7.37
N LYS A 69 17.60 -29.74 6.59
CA LYS A 69 18.36 -29.12 5.49
C LYS A 69 19.65 -28.45 5.98
N LEU A 70 19.60 -27.80 7.14
CA LEU A 70 20.81 -27.21 7.74
C LEU A 70 21.81 -28.29 8.16
N VAL A 71 21.35 -29.38 8.76
CA VAL A 71 22.22 -30.50 9.17
C VAL A 71 22.81 -31.22 7.96
N GLU A 72 22.03 -31.41 6.89
CA GLU A 72 22.50 -32.00 5.62
C GLU A 72 23.62 -31.16 4.99
N HIS A 73 23.52 -29.83 5.04
CA HIS A 73 24.52 -28.94 4.44
C HIS A 73 25.75 -28.72 5.34
N PHE A 74 25.55 -28.35 6.61
CA PHE A 74 26.64 -27.94 7.50
C PHE A 74 27.18 -29.07 8.40
N GLY A 75 26.51 -30.23 8.40
CA GLY A 75 26.82 -31.42 9.20
C GLY A 75 26.30 -31.34 10.65
N GLU A 76 26.21 -32.50 11.32
CA GLU A 76 25.73 -32.62 12.71
C GLU A 76 26.53 -31.81 13.74
N ARG A 77 27.72 -31.32 13.39
CA ARG A 77 28.54 -30.43 14.24
C ARG A 77 27.84 -29.14 14.65
N ILE A 78 26.80 -28.73 13.91
CA ILE A 78 26.00 -27.54 14.23
C ILE A 78 24.93 -27.82 15.29
N LEU A 79 24.81 -29.04 15.80
CA LEU A 79 23.78 -29.41 16.78
C LEU A 79 24.35 -29.40 18.21
N ASN A 80 23.57 -28.84 19.12
CA ASN A 80 23.74 -29.04 20.55
C ASN A 80 23.51 -30.51 20.88
N LYS A 81 24.41 -31.10 21.66
CA LYS A 81 24.36 -32.54 22.00
C LYS A 81 23.18 -32.93 22.89
N ASP A 82 22.69 -31.98 23.69
CA ASP A 82 21.71 -32.26 24.74
C ASP A 82 20.26 -32.24 24.23
N ASP A 83 19.93 -31.31 23.34
CA ASP A 83 18.55 -31.07 22.87
C ASP A 83 18.41 -31.12 21.34
N SER A 84 19.50 -31.42 20.64
CA SER A 84 19.56 -31.40 19.17
C SER A 84 19.16 -30.06 18.56
N SER A 85 19.21 -28.93 19.29
CA SER A 85 18.97 -27.60 18.72
C SER A 85 20.19 -27.07 17.96
N ILE A 86 20.03 -26.06 17.11
CA ILE A 86 21.17 -25.47 16.36
C ILE A 86 22.07 -24.65 17.31
N ASP A 87 23.35 -25.03 17.39
CA ASP A 87 24.41 -24.27 18.08
C ASP A 87 24.91 -23.12 17.20
N ARG A 88 24.43 -21.93 17.50
CA ARG A 88 24.79 -20.70 16.79
C ARG A 88 26.22 -20.23 17.08
N LYS A 89 26.83 -20.67 18.18
CA LYS A 89 28.24 -20.37 18.47
C LYS A 89 29.15 -21.14 17.51
N VAL A 90 28.68 -22.26 16.97
CA VAL A 90 29.36 -23.02 15.92
C VAL A 90 28.95 -22.53 14.53
N LEU A 91 27.64 -22.42 14.26
CA LEU A 91 27.14 -22.04 12.94
C LEU A 91 27.52 -20.60 12.55
N GLY A 92 27.46 -19.66 13.49
CA GLY A 92 27.76 -18.24 13.25
C GLY A 92 29.14 -18.01 12.62
N PRO A 93 30.25 -18.45 13.24
CA PRO A 93 31.58 -18.31 12.65
C PRO A 93 31.73 -18.93 11.27
N ILE A 94 31.07 -20.06 10.99
CA ILE A 94 31.10 -20.71 9.67
C ILE A 94 30.51 -19.76 8.62
N VAL A 95 29.27 -19.31 8.83
CA VAL A 95 28.55 -18.51 7.83
C VAL A 95 29.08 -17.07 7.72
N PHE A 96 29.62 -16.50 8.80
CA PHE A 96 30.20 -15.15 8.75
C PHE A 96 31.64 -15.12 8.22
N SER A 97 32.29 -16.27 8.02
CA SER A 97 33.63 -16.36 7.43
C SER A 97 33.63 -16.63 5.92
N ASP A 98 32.54 -17.15 5.37
CA ASP A 98 32.38 -17.43 3.94
C ASP A 98 31.04 -16.90 3.40
N PRO A 99 31.06 -15.91 2.48
CA PRO A 99 29.84 -15.40 1.85
C PRO A 99 28.97 -16.47 1.19
N LYS A 100 29.55 -17.55 0.65
CA LYS A 100 28.79 -18.65 0.03
C LYS A 100 28.01 -19.45 1.07
N GLU A 101 28.57 -19.62 2.25
CA GLU A 101 27.91 -20.31 3.35
C GLU A 101 26.79 -19.45 3.96
N LEU A 102 26.97 -18.13 3.99
CA LEU A 102 25.89 -17.21 4.36
C LEU A 102 24.73 -17.25 3.37
N GLU A 103 25.04 -17.29 2.07
CA GLU A 103 24.03 -17.44 1.02
C GLU A 103 23.28 -18.78 1.13
N ALA A 104 24.01 -19.88 1.36
CA ALA A 104 23.40 -21.19 1.58
C ALA A 104 22.49 -21.21 2.83
N LEU A 105 22.94 -20.62 3.95
CA LEU A 105 22.13 -20.47 5.16
C LEU A 105 20.84 -19.70 4.85
N ASN A 106 20.96 -18.53 4.22
CA ASN A 106 19.81 -17.68 3.89
C ASN A 106 18.83 -18.40 2.94
N GLY A 107 19.35 -19.12 1.94
CA GLY A 107 18.53 -19.91 1.01
C GLY A 107 17.73 -21.03 1.67
N ILE A 108 18.18 -21.55 2.81
CA ILE A 108 17.46 -22.55 3.61
C ILE A 108 16.49 -21.88 4.60
N VAL A 109 16.98 -20.88 5.34
CA VAL A 109 16.27 -20.30 6.48
C VAL A 109 15.18 -19.31 6.05
N TRP A 110 15.43 -18.46 5.06
CA TRP A 110 14.48 -17.43 4.66
C TRP A 110 13.15 -18.00 4.16
N PRO A 111 13.10 -19.04 3.30
CA PRO A 111 11.83 -19.67 2.92
C PRO A 111 11.06 -20.23 4.12
N ALA A 112 11.75 -20.79 5.11
CA ALA A 112 11.12 -21.33 6.31
C ALA A 112 10.51 -20.23 7.20
N ILE A 113 11.24 -19.11 7.39
CA ILE A 113 10.71 -17.94 8.11
C ILE A 113 9.49 -17.36 7.38
N ARG A 114 9.60 -17.18 6.07
CA ARG A 114 8.52 -16.66 5.24
C ARG A 114 7.26 -17.51 5.36
N ALA A 115 7.38 -18.84 5.36
CA ALA A 115 6.26 -19.75 5.56
C ALA A 115 5.59 -19.54 6.93
N LEU A 116 6.37 -19.49 8.02
CA LEU A 116 5.85 -19.26 9.37
C LEU A 116 5.18 -17.89 9.53
N VAL A 117 5.80 -16.83 9.00
CA VAL A 117 5.23 -15.49 9.02
C VAL A 117 3.89 -15.47 8.28
N THR A 118 3.83 -16.08 7.09
CA THR A 118 2.61 -16.17 6.29
C THR A 118 1.49 -16.91 7.04
N GLU A 119 1.83 -18.02 7.69
CA GLU A 119 0.91 -18.79 8.51
C GLU A 119 0.37 -17.97 9.68
N LYS A 120 1.24 -17.28 10.44
CA LYS A 120 0.81 -16.44 11.57
C LYS A 120 -0.06 -15.28 11.10
N ILE A 121 0.33 -14.60 10.03
CA ILE A 121 -0.46 -13.52 9.44
C ILE A 121 -1.87 -14.02 9.08
N LYS A 122 -1.95 -15.18 8.42
CA LYS A 122 -3.22 -15.80 8.06
C LYS A 122 -4.06 -16.13 9.30
N ALA A 123 -3.48 -16.79 10.29
CA ALA A 123 -4.17 -17.16 11.52
C ALA A 123 -4.72 -15.93 12.28
N TYR A 124 -3.92 -14.86 12.40
CA TYR A 124 -4.40 -13.61 13.01
C TYR A 124 -5.53 -13.00 12.18
N SER A 125 -5.38 -12.94 10.86
CA SER A 125 -6.43 -12.40 10.01
C SER A 125 -7.72 -13.20 10.04
N GLU A 126 -7.67 -14.51 10.20
CA GLU A 126 -8.86 -15.36 10.32
C GLU A 126 -9.50 -15.27 11.71
N SER A 127 -8.68 -15.03 12.75
CA SER A 127 -9.16 -14.79 14.11
C SER A 127 -9.91 -13.47 14.26
N TRP A 128 -9.57 -12.49 13.41
CA TRP A 128 -10.31 -11.24 13.30
C TRP A 128 -11.50 -11.45 12.35
N GLY A 129 -12.71 -11.26 12.86
CA GLY A 129 -13.90 -11.21 12.03
C GLY A 129 -13.85 -10.05 11.03
N ALA A 130 -14.85 -9.94 10.15
CA ALA A 130 -15.02 -8.72 9.36
C ALA A 130 -15.16 -7.51 10.31
N SER A 131 -14.49 -6.40 9.99
CA SER A 131 -14.66 -5.14 10.73
C SER A 131 -16.15 -4.81 10.83
N LYS A 132 -16.64 -4.54 12.04
CA LYS A 132 -18.09 -4.48 12.31
C LYS A 132 -18.70 -3.14 11.92
N THR A 133 -17.90 -2.08 11.80
CA THR A 133 -18.35 -0.74 11.41
C THR A 133 -17.27 0.04 10.64
N ASN A 134 -17.67 1.09 9.91
CA ASN A 134 -16.76 2.04 9.26
C ASN A 134 -15.89 2.86 10.24
N ASN A 135 -16.15 2.79 11.55
CA ASN A 135 -15.43 3.56 12.56
C ASN A 135 -14.40 2.73 13.33
N ASP A 136 -14.35 1.41 13.12
CA ASP A 136 -13.36 0.57 13.79
C ASP A 136 -11.99 0.75 13.11
N PRO A 137 -10.89 0.93 13.88
CA PRO A 137 -9.55 0.99 13.31
C PRO A 137 -9.23 -0.33 12.59
N PRO A 138 -8.57 -0.30 11.42
CA PRO A 138 -8.22 -1.51 10.69
C PRO A 138 -7.35 -2.44 11.55
N HIS A 139 -7.56 -3.75 11.42
CA HIS A 139 -6.67 -4.72 12.07
C HIS A 139 -5.24 -4.57 11.55
N LEU A 140 -4.29 -4.37 12.45
CA LEU A 140 -2.90 -4.09 12.11
C LEU A 140 -1.98 -5.23 12.57
N ILE A 141 -1.19 -5.76 11.63
CA ILE A 141 -0.03 -6.59 11.93
C ILE A 141 1.22 -5.79 11.61
N VAL A 142 2.17 -5.75 12.54
CA VAL A 142 3.49 -5.18 12.35
C VAL A 142 4.48 -6.33 12.19
N LEU A 143 5.02 -6.50 10.98
CA LEU A 143 6.09 -7.45 10.70
C LEU A 143 7.45 -6.76 10.84
N GLU A 144 8.12 -6.96 11.97
CA GLU A 144 9.49 -6.50 12.16
C GLU A 144 10.47 -7.50 11.52
N ALA A 145 11.22 -7.05 10.52
CA ALA A 145 12.26 -7.87 9.88
C ALA A 145 13.48 -7.03 9.47
N ALA A 146 14.65 -7.40 10.00
CA ALA A 146 15.91 -6.73 9.64
C ALA A 146 16.29 -6.93 8.17
N VAL A 147 15.89 -8.06 7.59
CA VAL A 147 16.19 -8.46 6.20
C VAL A 147 15.00 -8.30 5.25
N LEU A 148 13.96 -7.55 5.64
CA LEU A 148 12.70 -7.44 4.86
C LEU A 148 12.95 -7.16 3.37
N LEU A 149 13.84 -6.20 3.07
CA LEU A 149 14.10 -5.77 1.70
C LEU A 149 15.19 -6.60 1.04
N GLU A 150 16.21 -7.00 1.80
CA GLU A 150 17.29 -7.88 1.35
C GLU A 150 16.77 -9.27 0.93
N ALA A 151 15.72 -9.76 1.60
CA ALA A 151 15.07 -11.04 1.31
C ALA A 151 13.88 -10.93 0.34
N ASN A 152 13.58 -9.72 -0.17
CA ASN A 152 12.42 -9.45 -1.01
C ASN A 152 11.09 -9.93 -0.39
N TRP A 153 10.86 -9.58 0.87
CA TRP A 153 9.64 -9.86 1.62
C TRP A 153 8.71 -8.64 1.71
N ASP A 154 9.04 -7.56 1.02
CA ASP A 154 8.15 -6.42 0.80
C ASP A 154 6.87 -6.80 0.05
N ASP A 155 6.88 -7.92 -0.69
CA ASP A 155 5.68 -8.51 -1.28
C ASP A 155 4.72 -9.14 -0.25
N MET A 156 5.18 -9.40 0.98
CA MET A 156 4.38 -9.94 2.07
C MET A 156 3.63 -8.88 2.89
N VAL A 157 3.86 -7.59 2.61
CA VAL A 157 3.34 -6.48 3.41
C VAL A 157 2.58 -5.48 2.53
N ASP A 158 1.64 -4.75 3.13
CA ASP A 158 0.89 -3.68 2.45
C ASP A 158 1.67 -2.36 2.44
N GLU A 159 2.44 -2.09 3.50
CA GLU A 159 3.31 -0.91 3.59
C GLU A 159 4.68 -1.29 4.15
N VAL A 160 5.75 -0.74 3.58
CA VAL A 160 7.09 -0.80 4.17
C VAL A 160 7.36 0.48 4.95
N TRP A 161 7.60 0.34 6.26
CA TRP A 161 7.94 1.42 7.18
C TRP A 161 9.43 1.32 7.53
N LEU A 162 10.18 2.36 7.16
CA LEU A 162 11.62 2.40 7.26
C LEU A 162 12.05 3.25 8.45
N THR A 163 12.65 2.62 9.47
CA THR A 163 13.32 3.36 10.55
C THR A 163 14.69 3.83 10.08
N THR A 164 14.96 5.14 10.18
CA THR A 164 16.22 5.74 9.78
C THR A 164 16.90 6.47 10.93
N VAL A 165 18.22 6.52 10.85
CA VAL A 165 19.08 7.21 11.82
C VAL A 165 20.36 7.64 11.09
N GLY A 166 20.97 8.75 11.51
CA GLY A 166 22.28 9.18 11.03
C GLY A 166 23.38 8.16 11.33
N VAL A 167 24.39 8.09 10.46
CA VAL A 167 25.51 7.13 10.58
C VAL A 167 26.25 7.29 11.91
N ALA A 168 26.48 8.52 12.36
CA ALA A 168 27.13 8.80 13.64
C ALA A 168 26.35 8.22 14.83
N THR A 169 25.03 8.42 14.85
CA THR A 169 24.13 7.89 15.87
C THR A 169 24.06 6.36 15.82
N ALA A 170 23.96 5.76 14.63
CA ALA A 170 23.99 4.30 14.46
C ALA A 170 25.29 3.71 15.03
N LYS A 171 26.43 4.32 14.69
CA LYS A 171 27.76 3.90 15.17
C LYS A 171 27.85 3.99 16.69
N ALA A 172 27.45 5.11 17.28
CA ALA A 172 27.44 5.30 18.74
C ALA A 172 26.56 4.27 19.46
N ARG A 173 25.32 4.05 18.97
CA ARG A 173 24.39 3.04 19.51
C ARG A 173 24.96 1.63 19.40
N LEU A 174 25.59 1.29 18.28
CA LEU A 174 26.16 -0.04 18.05
C LEU A 174 27.36 -0.31 18.96
N MET A 175 28.26 0.67 19.09
CA MET A 175 29.42 0.57 19.99
C MET A 175 28.97 0.38 21.44
N ALA A 176 27.99 1.18 21.90
CA ALA A 176 27.47 1.09 23.26
C ALA A 176 26.79 -0.27 23.55
N ARG A 177 25.98 -0.77 22.62
CA ARG A 177 25.19 -2.00 22.80
C ARG A 177 26.02 -3.28 22.66
N ASN A 178 26.98 -3.29 21.74
CA ASN A 178 27.70 -4.51 21.35
C ASN A 178 29.17 -4.51 21.78
N HIS A 179 29.64 -3.46 22.48
CA HIS A 179 31.03 -3.28 22.92
C HIS A 179 32.06 -3.41 21.78
N LEU A 180 31.73 -2.84 20.62
CA LEU A 180 32.54 -2.91 19.40
C LEU A 180 33.47 -1.70 19.27
N SER A 181 34.58 -1.88 18.55
CA SER A 181 35.40 -0.74 18.10
C SER A 181 34.66 0.10 17.04
N ALA A 182 35.14 1.32 16.82
CA ALA A 182 34.60 2.21 15.80
C ALA A 182 34.66 1.57 14.40
N GLU A 183 35.77 0.91 14.08
CA GLU A 183 36.02 0.25 12.79
C GLU A 183 35.10 -0.95 12.60
N GLN A 184 34.91 -1.76 13.66
CA GLN A 184 34.00 -2.91 13.63
C GLN A 184 32.54 -2.47 13.45
N ALA A 185 32.13 -1.37 14.07
CA ALA A 185 30.79 -0.84 13.93
C ALA A 185 30.53 -0.32 12.51
N GLU A 186 31.50 0.39 11.93
CA GLU A 186 31.43 0.92 10.58
C GLU A 186 31.41 -0.17 9.51
N ALA A 187 32.25 -1.21 9.67
CA ALA A 187 32.22 -2.38 8.79
C ALA A 187 30.83 -3.04 8.74
N ARG A 188 30.12 -3.14 9.89
CA ARG A 188 28.77 -3.70 9.96
C ARG A 188 27.69 -2.82 9.34
N ILE A 189 27.84 -1.50 9.43
CA ILE A 189 26.92 -0.56 8.78
C ILE A 189 27.09 -0.65 7.26
N ASN A 190 28.34 -0.67 6.79
CA ASN A 190 28.66 -0.67 5.36
C ASN A 190 28.37 -2.01 4.66
N SER A 191 28.27 -3.12 5.40
CA SER A 191 27.93 -4.43 4.84
C SER A 191 26.44 -4.61 4.55
N GLN A 192 25.59 -3.65 4.95
CA GLN A 192 24.14 -3.71 4.74
C GLN A 192 23.72 -2.90 3.52
N MET A 193 22.53 -3.18 2.99
CA MET A 193 21.86 -2.30 2.03
C MET A 193 21.88 -0.85 2.54
N SER A 194 22.06 0.13 1.66
CA SER A 194 22.10 1.55 2.06
C SER A 194 20.70 2.08 2.40
N ASN A 195 20.59 3.16 3.19
CA ASN A 195 19.30 3.80 3.41
C ASN A 195 18.71 4.40 2.13
N GLU A 196 19.55 4.79 1.17
CA GLU A 196 19.09 5.26 -0.14
C GLU A 196 18.38 4.16 -0.92
N GLU A 197 18.94 2.96 -0.97
CA GLU A 197 18.33 1.77 -1.56
C GLU A 197 17.00 1.43 -0.87
N ARG A 198 16.99 1.45 0.48
CA ARG A 198 15.76 1.19 1.24
C ARG A 198 14.65 2.22 0.97
N ARG A 199 15.00 3.50 0.78
CA ARG A 199 14.03 4.56 0.48
C ARG A 199 13.29 4.36 -0.84
N LYS A 200 13.88 3.65 -1.80
CA LYS A 200 13.21 3.34 -3.08
C LYS A 200 12.05 2.33 -2.92
N ARG A 201 12.02 1.59 -1.81
CA ARG A 201 11.06 0.49 -1.54
C ARG A 201 10.27 0.70 -0.26
N MET A 202 10.24 1.92 0.27
CA MET A 202 9.46 2.26 1.45
C MET A 202 8.22 3.06 1.07
N LEU A 203 7.25 3.10 1.98
CA LEU A 203 6.12 4.02 1.93
C LEU A 203 6.21 5.09 3.02
N VAL A 204 6.66 4.71 4.22
CA VAL A 204 6.74 5.62 5.36
C VAL A 204 8.16 5.60 5.94
N GLU A 205 8.77 6.77 6.10
CA GLU A 205 10.01 6.93 6.87
C GLU A 205 9.72 7.31 8.33
N ILE A 206 10.42 6.66 9.26
CA ILE A 206 10.42 6.93 10.71
C ILE A 206 11.84 7.37 11.11
N PRO A 207 12.13 8.68 11.13
CA PRO A 207 13.37 9.19 11.67
C PRO A 207 13.48 8.90 13.18
N ASN A 208 14.63 8.39 13.62
CA ASN A 208 14.86 7.95 14.99
C ASN A 208 16.24 8.39 15.54
N ASP A 209 16.62 9.64 15.25
CA ASP A 209 17.86 10.25 15.77
C ASP A 209 17.72 10.73 17.23
N GLY A 210 16.50 10.93 17.71
CA GLY A 210 16.21 11.41 19.06
C GLY A 210 16.13 10.31 20.13
N ASP A 211 15.46 10.64 21.23
CA ASP A 211 15.09 9.73 22.32
C ASP A 211 13.76 9.00 22.03
N GLU A 212 13.37 8.11 22.94
CA GLU A 212 12.16 7.30 22.80
C GLU A 212 10.87 8.14 22.79
N ASP A 213 10.82 9.24 23.54
CA ASP A 213 9.67 10.15 23.54
C ASP A 213 9.50 10.84 22.18
N SER A 214 10.61 11.30 21.58
CA SER A 214 10.62 11.85 20.23
C SER A 214 10.15 10.82 19.20
N LEU A 215 10.63 9.58 19.29
CA LEU A 215 10.20 8.47 18.43
C LEU A 215 8.69 8.21 18.58
N ARG A 216 8.17 8.23 19.81
CA ARG A 216 6.76 8.02 20.10
C ARG A 216 5.87 9.08 19.46
N VAL A 217 6.30 10.35 19.44
CA VAL A 217 5.59 11.43 18.74
C VAL A 217 5.56 11.19 17.24
N VAL A 218 6.68 10.79 16.63
CA VAL A 218 6.76 10.45 15.21
C VAL A 218 5.80 9.31 14.87
N ILE A 219 5.85 8.22 15.64
CA ILE A 219 5.00 7.04 15.42
C ILE A 219 3.52 7.39 15.54
N LYS A 220 3.12 8.16 16.55
CA LYS A 220 1.72 8.63 16.68
C LYS A 220 1.26 9.35 15.42
N SER A 221 2.07 10.28 14.91
CA SER A 221 1.76 10.99 13.66
C SER A 221 1.61 10.04 12.46
N LYS A 222 2.50 9.03 12.35
CA LYS A 222 2.40 8.03 11.26
C LYS A 222 1.17 7.14 11.41
N LEU A 223 0.80 6.77 12.63
CA LEU A 223 -0.39 5.98 12.92
C LEU A 223 -1.69 6.75 12.63
N GLU A 224 -1.74 8.06 12.88
CA GLU A 224 -2.90 8.86 12.49
C GLU A 224 -3.03 8.94 10.97
N ALA A 225 -1.92 9.18 10.25
CA ALA A 225 -1.94 9.13 8.79
C ALA A 225 -2.33 7.74 8.25
N PHE A 226 -1.88 6.67 8.90
CA PHE A 226 -2.26 5.30 8.59
C PHE A 226 -3.77 5.08 8.78
N LYS A 227 -4.35 5.51 9.91
CA LYS A 227 -5.79 5.43 10.14
C LYS A 227 -6.56 6.13 9.03
N VAL A 228 -6.16 7.35 8.65
CA VAL A 228 -6.80 8.08 7.55
C VAL A 228 -6.74 7.32 6.23
N ARG A 229 -5.62 6.65 5.90
CA ARG A 229 -5.48 5.85 4.68
C ARG A 229 -6.40 4.62 4.65
N TYR A 230 -6.75 4.06 5.81
CA TYR A 230 -7.46 2.78 5.92
C TYR A 230 -8.80 2.85 6.67
N CYS A 231 -9.31 4.03 7.03
CA CYS A 231 -10.58 4.16 7.76
C CYS A 231 -11.83 3.96 6.89
N LYS A 232 -11.69 3.57 5.61
CA LYS A 232 -12.81 3.35 4.70
C LYS A 232 -12.76 1.96 4.10
N LEU A 233 -13.90 1.26 4.05
CA LEU A 233 -14.07 -0.05 3.41
C LEU A 233 -13.50 -0.09 1.97
N SER A 234 -13.51 1.04 1.27
CA SER A 234 -12.93 1.19 -0.07
C SER A 234 -11.40 1.06 -0.12
N ALA A 235 -10.68 1.18 1.00
CA ALA A 235 -9.23 0.97 1.06
C ALA A 235 -8.83 -0.48 0.76
N PHE A 236 -9.71 -1.44 1.07
CA PHE A 236 -9.50 -2.87 0.85
C PHE A 236 -10.14 -3.37 -0.46
N GLU A 237 -10.87 -2.51 -1.16
CA GLU A 237 -11.41 -2.81 -2.48
C GLU A 237 -10.28 -3.19 -3.44
N MET A 238 -10.45 -4.31 -4.13
CA MET A 238 -9.52 -4.75 -5.15
C MET A 238 -9.81 -3.99 -6.43
N VAL A 239 -8.78 -3.42 -7.03
CA VAL A 239 -8.86 -2.65 -8.27
C VAL A 239 -7.76 -3.11 -9.22
N ASP A 240 -8.01 -3.01 -10.52
CA ASP A 240 -6.99 -3.36 -11.52
C ASP A 240 -5.94 -2.25 -11.63
N VAL A 241 -4.66 -2.64 -11.59
CA VAL A 241 -3.54 -1.82 -12.03
C VAL A 241 -3.29 -2.11 -13.49
N VAL A 242 -3.23 -1.05 -14.29
CA VAL A 242 -3.13 -1.14 -15.75
C VAL A 242 -1.92 -0.39 -16.28
N ASP A 243 -1.51 -0.71 -17.50
CA ASP A 243 -0.57 0.11 -18.27
C ASP A 243 -1.27 1.28 -18.98
N LYS A 244 -0.53 1.97 -19.87
CA LYS A 244 -1.04 3.11 -20.64
C LYS A 244 -1.91 2.70 -21.84
N ASP A 245 -2.13 1.40 -22.06
CA ASP A 245 -2.96 0.85 -23.13
C ASP A 245 -4.16 0.06 -22.55
N ASP A 246 -4.49 0.34 -21.29
CA ASP A 246 -5.56 -0.30 -20.53
C ASP A 246 -5.41 -1.82 -20.40
N GLN A 247 -4.19 -2.34 -20.42
CA GLN A 247 -3.97 -3.77 -20.18
C GLN A 247 -3.79 -4.00 -18.69
N VAL A 248 -4.56 -4.95 -18.14
CA VAL A 248 -4.44 -5.34 -16.72
C VAL A 248 -3.10 -6.01 -16.49
N LEU A 249 -2.30 -5.42 -15.61
CA LEU A 249 -1.03 -5.97 -15.16
C LEU A 249 -1.27 -6.93 -13.98
N TYR A 250 -2.01 -6.46 -12.97
CA TYR A 250 -2.40 -7.21 -11.78
C TYR A 250 -3.50 -6.45 -11.01
N ALA A 251 -4.16 -7.11 -10.05
CA ALA A 251 -5.10 -6.46 -9.14
C ALA A 251 -4.44 -6.23 -7.77
N THR A 252 -4.72 -5.09 -7.14
CA THR A 252 -4.25 -4.77 -5.78
C THR A 252 -5.28 -3.95 -5.02
N LYS A 253 -5.04 -3.69 -3.73
CA LYS A 253 -5.91 -2.84 -2.91
C LYS A 253 -5.89 -1.40 -3.41
N ARG A 254 -7.04 -0.73 -3.45
CA ARG A 254 -7.14 0.70 -3.80
C ARG A 254 -6.22 1.59 -2.96
N ALA A 255 -6.01 1.25 -1.69
CA ALA A 255 -5.06 1.96 -0.84
C ALA A 255 -3.61 1.90 -1.36
N VAL A 256 -3.18 0.74 -1.89
CA VAL A 256 -1.85 0.56 -2.49
C VAL A 256 -1.73 1.38 -3.77
N VAL A 257 -2.76 1.36 -4.63
CA VAL A 257 -2.79 2.20 -5.84
C VAL A 257 -2.55 3.67 -5.50
N ARG A 258 -3.26 4.19 -4.49
CA ARG A 258 -3.12 5.58 -4.03
C ARG A 258 -1.76 5.85 -3.40
N ALA A 259 -1.27 4.94 -2.58
CA ALA A 259 0.01 5.08 -1.89
C ALA A 259 1.20 5.17 -2.84
N PHE A 260 1.15 4.43 -3.95
CA PHE A 260 2.24 4.35 -4.93
C PHE A 260 1.95 5.12 -6.23
N ASN A 261 0.83 5.86 -6.29
CA ASN A 261 0.35 6.53 -7.50
C ASN A 261 0.42 5.61 -8.73
N LEU A 262 -0.12 4.39 -8.58
CA LEU A 262 -0.21 3.41 -9.65
C LEU A 262 -1.38 3.76 -10.57
N THR A 263 -1.25 3.41 -11.85
CA THR A 263 -2.35 3.64 -12.80
C THR A 263 -3.48 2.65 -12.52
N CYS A 264 -4.68 3.16 -12.21
CA CYS A 264 -5.89 2.36 -12.09
C CYS A 264 -6.96 2.78 -13.11
N ARG A 265 -8.06 2.02 -13.16
CA ARG A 265 -9.20 2.31 -14.03
C ARG A 265 -10.25 3.14 -13.31
N CYS A 266 -10.84 4.13 -13.99
CA CYS A 266 -11.90 4.98 -13.46
C CYS A 266 -13.01 5.23 -14.50
N SER A 267 -14.26 5.41 -14.08
CA SER A 267 -15.33 5.92 -14.94
C SER A 267 -15.61 7.39 -14.65
N TYR A 268 -16.03 8.15 -15.67
CA TYR A 268 -16.39 9.56 -15.56
C TYR A 268 -17.72 9.79 -16.27
N ILE A 269 -18.70 10.39 -15.60
CA ILE A 269 -20.05 10.55 -16.14
C ILE A 269 -20.43 12.02 -16.17
N ILE A 270 -20.66 12.56 -17.36
CA ILE A 270 -21.18 13.92 -17.53
C ILE A 270 -22.71 13.88 -17.56
N LEU A 271 -23.35 14.49 -16.57
CA LEU A 271 -24.80 14.68 -16.56
C LEU A 271 -25.16 16.05 -17.12
N VAL A 272 -25.99 16.06 -18.17
CA VAL A 272 -26.46 17.27 -18.86
C VAL A 272 -27.94 17.46 -18.60
N HIS A 273 -28.33 18.65 -18.16
CA HIS A 273 -29.74 18.98 -17.97
C HIS A 273 -30.47 19.06 -19.33
N ALA A 274 -31.62 18.41 -19.45
CA ALA A 274 -32.34 18.25 -20.71
C ALA A 274 -32.74 19.60 -21.34
N GLU A 275 -33.25 20.52 -20.53
CA GLU A 275 -33.71 21.85 -20.99
C GLU A 275 -32.59 22.87 -21.10
N THR A 276 -31.86 23.15 -20.01
CA THR A 276 -30.88 24.26 -19.97
C THR A 276 -29.53 23.92 -20.60
N LYS A 277 -29.22 22.64 -20.80
CA LYS A 277 -27.90 22.13 -21.20
C LYS A 277 -26.78 22.40 -20.19
N ASP A 278 -27.14 22.82 -18.97
CA ASP A 278 -26.18 22.97 -17.87
C ASP A 278 -25.70 21.60 -17.39
N ILE A 279 -24.51 21.59 -16.81
CA ILE A 279 -23.87 20.38 -16.29
C ILE A 279 -24.15 20.27 -14.80
N PHE A 280 -24.49 19.07 -14.33
CA PHE A 280 -24.54 18.78 -12.91
C PHE A 280 -23.11 18.65 -12.40
N VAL A 281 -22.70 19.60 -11.56
CA VAL A 281 -21.39 19.63 -10.93
C VAL A 281 -21.58 19.32 -9.45
N GLN A 282 -20.97 18.22 -9.00
CA GLN A 282 -21.00 17.89 -7.59
C GLN A 282 -19.89 18.61 -6.84
N LYS A 283 -20.14 18.92 -5.58
CA LYS A 283 -19.12 19.25 -4.60
C LYS A 283 -18.84 18.01 -3.77
N ARG A 284 -17.63 17.49 -3.83
CA ARG A 284 -17.25 16.29 -3.08
C ARG A 284 -17.40 16.52 -1.58
N SER A 285 -17.83 15.47 -0.87
CA SER A 285 -17.82 15.46 0.59
C SER A 285 -16.41 15.71 1.14
N ASN A 286 -16.30 16.46 2.24
CA ASN A 286 -15.03 16.64 2.96
C ASN A 286 -14.52 15.33 3.58
N LEU A 287 -15.35 14.29 3.61
CA LEU A 287 -14.99 12.97 4.08
C LEU A 287 -14.21 12.18 3.02
N LYS A 288 -14.25 12.54 1.72
CA LYS A 288 -13.54 11.82 0.66
C LYS A 288 -12.02 11.85 0.90
N ASP A 289 -11.39 10.72 0.57
CA ASP A 289 -9.95 10.48 0.68
C ASP A 289 -9.15 11.09 -0.50
N PHE A 290 -9.83 11.45 -1.59
CA PHE A 290 -9.27 12.11 -2.77
C PHE A 290 -10.07 13.37 -3.11
N ALA A 291 -9.36 14.49 -3.25
CA ALA A 291 -9.89 15.82 -3.59
C ALA A 291 -11.09 16.31 -2.74
N PRO A 292 -11.07 16.17 -1.39
CA PRO A 292 -12.22 16.56 -0.55
C PRO A 292 -12.60 18.03 -0.74
N GLY A 293 -13.90 18.30 -0.89
CA GLY A 293 -14.44 19.66 -1.02
C GLY A 293 -14.30 20.31 -2.41
N LEU A 294 -13.58 19.69 -3.35
CA LEU A 294 -13.46 20.20 -4.73
C LEU A 294 -14.73 19.93 -5.55
N LEU A 295 -14.90 20.73 -6.60
CA LEU A 295 -15.96 20.55 -7.58
C LEU A 295 -15.61 19.44 -8.58
N ASP A 296 -16.63 18.75 -9.07
CA ASP A 296 -16.46 17.65 -10.00
C ASP A 296 -17.57 17.67 -11.05
N PRO A 297 -17.24 18.05 -12.30
CA PRO A 297 -18.19 18.07 -13.40
C PRO A 297 -18.39 16.69 -14.03
N ALA A 298 -17.68 15.67 -13.57
CA ALA A 298 -17.64 14.34 -14.15
C ALA A 298 -17.62 13.26 -13.05
N PRO A 299 -18.67 13.21 -12.19
CA PRO A 299 -18.77 12.22 -11.12
C PRO A 299 -18.56 10.80 -11.62
N GLY A 300 -18.02 9.95 -10.75
CA GLY A 300 -17.59 8.61 -11.10
C GLY A 300 -16.56 8.07 -10.11
N GLY A 301 -16.06 6.88 -10.40
CA GLY A 301 -15.28 6.12 -9.43
C GLY A 301 -14.34 5.11 -10.03
N VAL A 302 -13.46 4.61 -9.16
CA VAL A 302 -12.48 3.59 -9.51
C VAL A 302 -13.22 2.27 -9.76
N LEU A 303 -12.77 1.51 -10.76
CA LEU A 303 -13.32 0.20 -11.06
C LEU A 303 -12.81 -0.85 -10.08
N ALA A 304 -13.71 -1.71 -9.60
CA ALA A 304 -13.30 -2.93 -8.94
C ALA A 304 -12.56 -3.86 -9.91
N ALA A 305 -11.74 -4.77 -9.39
CA ALA A 305 -10.92 -5.68 -10.20
C ALA A 305 -11.81 -6.52 -11.14
N GLY A 306 -11.53 -6.46 -12.44
CA GLY A 306 -12.32 -7.11 -13.49
C GLY A 306 -13.71 -6.51 -13.74
N GLU A 307 -14.06 -5.38 -13.10
CA GLU A 307 -15.33 -4.68 -13.33
C GLU A 307 -15.38 -4.05 -14.73
N ASN A 308 -16.57 -3.99 -15.32
CA ASN A 308 -16.80 -3.32 -16.59
C ASN A 308 -17.10 -1.83 -16.38
N TYR A 309 -16.54 -0.96 -17.22
CA TYR A 309 -16.75 0.49 -17.17
C TYR A 309 -18.22 0.93 -17.12
N LEU A 310 -19.11 0.31 -17.90
CA LEU A 310 -20.51 0.69 -17.91
C LEU A 310 -21.22 0.30 -16.60
N VAL A 311 -20.88 -0.89 -16.06
CA VAL A 311 -21.43 -1.37 -14.79
C VAL A 311 -20.98 -0.47 -13.65
N ASN A 312 -19.69 -0.13 -13.61
CA ASN A 312 -19.14 0.82 -12.65
C ASN A 312 -19.83 2.18 -12.75
N ALA A 313 -19.93 2.74 -13.96
CA ALA A 313 -20.54 4.04 -14.16
C ALA A 313 -22.02 4.09 -13.72
N GLN A 314 -22.78 3.02 -13.93
CA GLN A 314 -24.17 2.93 -13.45
C GLN A 314 -24.23 2.87 -11.92
N ARG A 315 -23.34 2.09 -11.29
CA ARG A 315 -23.23 1.98 -9.84
C ARG A 315 -22.90 3.33 -9.20
N GLU A 316 -21.89 4.04 -9.71
CA GLU A 316 -21.48 5.36 -9.20
C GLU A 316 -22.60 6.41 -9.35
N MET A 317 -23.39 6.37 -10.43
CA MET A 317 -24.55 7.27 -10.58
C MET A 317 -25.68 6.98 -9.60
N GLU A 318 -25.88 5.72 -9.25
CA GLU A 318 -26.84 5.35 -8.21
C GLU A 318 -26.32 5.74 -6.81
N GLU A 319 -25.03 5.55 -6.53
CA GLU A 319 -24.40 5.86 -5.25
C GLU A 319 -24.26 7.37 -5.01
N GLU A 320 -23.69 8.13 -5.95
CA GLU A 320 -23.40 9.55 -5.75
C GLU A 320 -24.64 10.45 -5.98
N MET A 321 -25.50 10.09 -6.94
CA MET A 321 -26.60 10.94 -7.41
C MET A 321 -27.99 10.36 -7.15
N GLY A 322 -28.11 9.08 -6.78
CA GLY A 322 -29.39 8.40 -6.61
C GLY A 322 -30.13 8.15 -7.92
N LEU A 323 -29.43 8.17 -9.05
CA LEU A 323 -30.01 8.00 -10.39
C LEU A 323 -29.72 6.59 -10.93
N SER A 324 -30.73 5.72 -10.88
CA SER A 324 -30.63 4.36 -11.42
C SER A 324 -31.18 4.27 -12.85
N SER A 325 -30.76 3.23 -13.58
CA SER A 325 -31.26 2.91 -14.93
C SER A 325 -31.05 4.00 -15.99
N LEU A 326 -30.02 4.85 -15.82
CA LEU A 326 -29.65 5.85 -16.82
C LEU A 326 -29.11 5.18 -18.09
N ALA A 327 -29.56 5.66 -19.26
CA ALA A 327 -29.02 5.29 -20.55
C ALA A 327 -27.70 6.05 -20.80
N LEU A 328 -26.62 5.57 -20.20
CA LEU A 328 -25.28 6.15 -20.35
C LEU A 328 -24.75 5.93 -21.78
N LYS A 329 -24.32 7.02 -22.40
CA LYS A 329 -23.71 7.02 -23.74
C LYS A 329 -22.20 7.17 -23.62
N HIS A 330 -21.46 6.26 -24.25
CA HIS A 330 -19.99 6.32 -24.28
C HIS A 330 -19.50 7.52 -25.13
N VAL A 331 -18.46 8.19 -24.65
CA VAL A 331 -17.81 9.33 -25.32
C VAL A 331 -16.42 8.96 -25.81
N SER A 332 -15.50 8.66 -24.89
CA SER A 332 -14.09 8.40 -25.20
C SER A 332 -13.38 7.77 -24.00
N ALA A 333 -12.33 7.01 -24.27
CA ALA A 333 -11.30 6.73 -23.27
C ALA A 333 -10.38 7.95 -23.08
N MET A 334 -9.71 8.03 -21.93
CA MET A 334 -8.72 9.04 -21.58
C MET A 334 -7.63 8.49 -20.67
N TYR A 335 -6.45 9.10 -20.70
CA TYR A 335 -5.43 8.92 -19.69
C TYR A 335 -5.18 10.25 -18.99
N HIS A 336 -5.07 10.22 -17.67
CA HIS A 336 -4.66 11.36 -16.87
C HIS A 336 -3.52 10.95 -15.93
N GLU A 337 -2.51 11.80 -15.84
CA GLU A 337 -1.34 11.62 -14.99
C GLU A 337 -0.92 12.97 -14.42
N ASP A 338 -0.86 13.04 -13.09
CA ASP A 338 -0.24 14.12 -12.35
C ASP A 338 0.56 13.58 -11.14
N ALA A 339 0.95 14.47 -10.23
CA ALA A 339 1.74 14.10 -9.06
C ALA A 339 0.99 13.23 -8.03
N THR A 340 -0.34 13.20 -8.08
CA THR A 340 -1.20 12.57 -7.06
C THR A 340 -2.14 11.51 -7.61
N SER A 341 -2.34 11.44 -8.93
CA SER A 341 -3.24 10.51 -9.59
C SER A 341 -2.73 10.05 -10.96
N ARG A 342 -2.92 8.76 -11.23
CA ARG A 342 -2.76 8.14 -12.55
C ARG A 342 -3.97 7.27 -12.85
N VAL A 343 -4.68 7.59 -13.91
CA VAL A 343 -5.96 6.95 -14.22
C VAL A 343 -6.13 6.72 -15.71
N TRP A 344 -6.56 5.51 -16.06
CA TRP A 344 -7.13 5.18 -17.35
C TRP A 344 -8.66 5.22 -17.26
N GLY A 345 -9.24 6.24 -17.88
CA GLY A 345 -10.64 6.63 -17.73
C GLY A 345 -11.49 6.27 -18.93
N THR A 346 -12.77 5.92 -18.71
CA THR A 346 -13.79 5.95 -19.75
C THR A 346 -14.85 7.01 -19.43
N ILE A 347 -15.12 7.88 -20.38
CA ILE A 347 -16.08 8.97 -20.27
C ILE A 347 -17.43 8.54 -20.83
N PHE A 348 -18.48 8.73 -20.05
CA PHE A 348 -19.87 8.58 -20.43
C PHE A 348 -20.61 9.90 -20.25
N TYR A 349 -21.79 10.01 -20.85
CA TYR A 349 -22.72 11.07 -20.54
C TYR A 349 -24.16 10.58 -20.54
N ALA A 350 -25.03 11.31 -19.84
CA ALA A 350 -26.48 11.18 -19.96
C ALA A 350 -27.15 12.55 -19.95
N VAL A 351 -28.28 12.65 -20.65
CA VAL A 351 -29.14 13.82 -20.62
C VAL A 351 -30.32 13.48 -19.71
N VAL A 352 -30.55 14.30 -18.69
CA VAL A 352 -31.53 14.04 -17.64
C VAL A 352 -32.45 15.22 -17.44
N ASP A 353 -33.72 14.93 -17.15
CA ASP A 353 -34.75 15.91 -16.82
C ASP A 353 -35.10 15.73 -15.34
N VAL A 354 -34.17 16.16 -14.49
CA VAL A 354 -34.29 16.05 -13.02
C VAL A 354 -33.77 17.34 -12.39
N SER A 355 -34.46 17.83 -11.37
CA SER A 355 -33.96 18.97 -10.60
C SER A 355 -32.82 18.50 -9.69
N PRO A 356 -31.74 19.29 -9.50
CA PRO A 356 -30.70 18.98 -8.51
C PRO A 356 -31.25 18.73 -7.10
N CYS A 357 -32.38 19.37 -6.75
CA CYS A 357 -33.02 19.20 -5.45
C CYS A 357 -33.70 17.83 -5.25
N ASP A 358 -33.97 17.10 -6.34
CA ASP A 358 -34.63 15.79 -6.31
C ASP A 358 -33.62 14.63 -6.27
N LEU A 359 -32.32 14.94 -6.38
CA LEU A 359 -31.24 13.95 -6.27
C LEU A 359 -31.15 13.40 -4.85
N LYS A 360 -30.90 12.09 -4.75
CA LYS A 360 -30.70 11.41 -3.46
C LYS A 360 -29.21 11.20 -3.26
N LEU A 361 -28.56 12.22 -2.74
CA LEU A 361 -27.12 12.23 -2.51
C LEU A 361 -26.75 11.35 -1.31
N GLN A 362 -25.65 10.62 -1.42
CA GLN A 362 -25.00 10.00 -0.25
C GLN A 362 -24.04 11.00 0.40
N PRO A 363 -24.29 11.45 1.65
CA PRO A 363 -23.48 12.47 2.32
C PRO A 363 -21.99 12.12 2.49
N GLU A 364 -21.68 10.82 2.51
CA GLU A 364 -20.32 10.30 2.57
C GLU A 364 -19.51 10.59 1.30
N GLU A 365 -20.20 10.72 0.17
CA GLU A 365 -19.62 10.90 -1.16
C GLU A 365 -19.77 12.35 -1.66
N VAL A 366 -20.96 12.95 -1.49
CA VAL A 366 -21.36 14.23 -2.09
C VAL A 366 -21.94 15.19 -1.06
N ASP A 367 -21.42 16.42 -1.02
CA ASP A 367 -21.90 17.50 -0.14
C ASP A 367 -23.11 18.23 -0.74
N SER A 368 -23.03 18.54 -2.04
CA SER A 368 -24.10 19.22 -2.78
C SER A 368 -23.90 19.06 -4.29
N VAL A 369 -24.95 19.31 -5.07
CA VAL A 369 -24.90 19.34 -6.53
C VAL A 369 -25.49 20.66 -7.02
N ILE A 370 -24.80 21.30 -7.96
CA ILE A 370 -25.23 22.55 -8.59
C ILE A 370 -25.24 22.39 -10.11
N LEU A 371 -26.08 23.18 -10.78
CA LEU A 371 -26.02 23.31 -12.23
C LEU A 371 -25.04 24.43 -12.60
N MET A 372 -24.14 24.13 -13.52
CA MET A 372 -23.19 25.12 -14.04
C MET A 372 -23.19 25.11 -15.56
N LYS A 373 -23.10 26.31 -16.14
CA LYS A 373 -22.95 26.45 -17.59
C LYS A 373 -21.60 25.88 -18.02
N PRO A 374 -21.50 25.20 -19.18
CA PRO A 374 -20.23 24.73 -19.72
C PRO A 374 -19.15 25.83 -19.78
N ALA A 375 -19.52 27.03 -20.23
CA ALA A 375 -18.61 28.18 -20.29
C ALA A 375 -18.12 28.64 -18.91
N GLU A 376 -18.95 28.52 -17.86
CA GLU A 376 -18.55 28.86 -16.49
C GLU A 376 -17.51 27.88 -15.98
N ILE A 377 -17.72 26.57 -16.18
CA ILE A 377 -16.78 25.51 -15.80
C ILE A 377 -15.42 25.75 -16.46
N LEU A 378 -15.40 26.04 -17.77
CA LEU A 378 -14.16 26.29 -18.51
C LEU A 378 -13.43 27.58 -18.12
N SER A 379 -14.14 28.56 -17.55
CA SER A 379 -13.58 29.86 -17.14
C SER A 379 -13.01 29.88 -15.72
N LYS A 380 -13.42 28.92 -14.88
CA LYS A 380 -12.97 28.81 -13.48
C LYS A 380 -11.55 28.25 -13.39
N PRO A 381 -10.81 28.57 -12.31
CA PRO A 381 -9.51 27.96 -12.06
C PRO A 381 -9.60 26.44 -11.99
N GLU A 382 -8.67 25.72 -12.60
CA GLU A 382 -8.62 24.25 -12.54
C GLU A 382 -8.48 23.72 -11.10
N SER A 383 -7.85 24.51 -10.22
CA SER A 383 -7.70 24.19 -8.80
C SER A 383 -9.02 24.09 -8.03
N ASP A 384 -10.11 24.63 -8.58
CA ASP A 384 -11.45 24.53 -7.98
C ASP A 384 -12.06 23.13 -8.21
N PHE A 385 -11.52 22.37 -9.16
CA PHE A 385 -12.06 21.09 -9.61
C PHE A 385 -11.12 19.91 -9.30
N ILE A 386 -11.68 18.71 -9.28
CA ILE A 386 -10.86 17.49 -9.33
C ILE A 386 -10.07 17.46 -10.65
N PRO A 387 -8.74 17.24 -10.63
CA PRO A 387 -7.90 17.31 -11.83
C PRO A 387 -8.31 16.39 -12.99
N ASP A 388 -8.63 15.13 -12.68
CA ASP A 388 -9.06 14.15 -13.70
C ASP A 388 -10.51 14.39 -14.14
N GLY A 389 -11.40 14.81 -13.24
CA GLY A 389 -12.79 15.18 -13.55
C GLY A 389 -12.89 16.37 -14.51
N ILE A 390 -12.13 17.46 -14.27
CA ILE A 390 -12.11 18.60 -15.20
C ILE A 390 -11.47 18.24 -16.55
N HIS A 391 -10.47 17.34 -16.54
CA HIS A 391 -9.89 16.82 -17.78
C HIS A 391 -10.92 16.02 -18.59
N ALA A 392 -11.68 15.14 -17.95
CA ALA A 392 -12.77 14.39 -18.57
C ALA A 392 -13.83 15.31 -19.18
N PHE A 393 -14.24 16.35 -18.44
CA PHE A 393 -15.22 17.32 -18.91
C PHE A 393 -14.74 18.07 -20.17
N ARG A 394 -13.46 18.45 -20.26
CA ARG A 394 -12.91 19.12 -21.45
C ARG A 394 -12.97 18.23 -22.69
N ILE A 395 -12.62 16.95 -22.54
CA ILE A 395 -12.71 15.97 -23.63
C ILE A 395 -14.17 15.82 -24.08
N PHE A 396 -15.12 15.75 -23.12
CA PHE A 396 -16.54 15.71 -23.44
C PHE A 396 -17.00 16.97 -24.19
N HIS A 397 -16.66 18.16 -23.68
CA HIS A 397 -17.04 19.44 -24.29
C HIS A 397 -16.50 19.58 -25.72
N GLU A 398 -15.30 19.06 -26.01
CA GLU A 398 -14.75 19.04 -27.36
C GLU A 398 -15.47 18.07 -28.30
N LYS A 399 -15.82 16.88 -27.80
CA LYS A 399 -16.37 15.78 -28.61
C LYS A 399 -17.89 15.79 -28.75
N CYS A 400 -18.62 16.43 -27.84
CA CYS A 400 -20.07 16.37 -27.74
C CYS A 400 -20.72 17.77 -27.78
N LYS A 401 -20.16 18.72 -28.55
CA LYS A 401 -20.69 20.09 -28.67
C LYS A 401 -22.16 20.13 -29.03
N GLU A 402 -22.59 19.27 -29.95
CA GLU A 402 -23.99 19.10 -30.38
C GLU A 402 -24.99 18.74 -29.26
N VAL A 403 -24.50 18.26 -28.11
CA VAL A 403 -25.32 17.97 -26.93
C VAL A 403 -25.53 19.23 -26.09
N LEU A 404 -24.62 20.20 -26.20
CA LEU A 404 -24.54 21.44 -25.42
C LEU A 404 -25.03 22.68 -26.19
N GLU A 405 -25.14 22.58 -27.51
CA GLU A 405 -25.80 23.53 -28.43
C GLU A 405 -27.31 23.26 -28.51
#